data_AF-A0A243R196-F1
#
_entry.id   AF-A0A243R196-F1
#
_cell.length_a   1.000
_cell.length_b   1.000
_cell.length_c   1.000
_cell.angle_alpha   90.00
_cell.angle_beta   90.00
_cell.angle_gamma   90.00
#
_symmetry.space_group_name_H-M   'P 1'
#
loop_
_entity.id
_entity.type
_entity.pdbx_description
1 polymer ?
#
loop_
_entity_poly.entity_id
_entity_poly.type
_entity_poly.pdbx_seq_one_letter_code
_entity_poly.pdbx_strand_id
1 'polypeptide(L)'
;MSTDLVRVRTGVYHDSVSLMRVSQAVTGLPGVEVAVVAMATELNRGIAAELGFDLPEAGPADLLIAIRSGGPAALEAAAAELDRLLAGLAGRTGGG
;
A
#
# COMPACT_ATOMS: atom_id res chain seq x y z
N MET A 1 6.22 -7.71 -18.49
CA MET A 1 7.07 -6.64 -17.91
C MET A 1 6.35 -6.19 -16.67
N SER A 2 6.98 -6.29 -15.50
CA SER A 2 6.35 -5.82 -14.28
C SER A 2 6.39 -4.29 -14.21
N THR A 3 5.43 -3.69 -13.51
CA THR A 3 5.34 -2.24 -13.29
C THR A 3 5.06 -1.97 -11.84
N ASP A 4 5.80 -1.00 -11.29
CA ASP A 4 5.74 -0.61 -9.89
C ASP A 4 5.00 0.72 -9.71
N LEU A 5 4.26 0.80 -8.61
CA LEU A 5 3.71 2.03 -8.07
C LEU A 5 4.22 2.19 -6.64
N VAL A 6 4.92 3.28 -6.35
CA VAL A 6 5.30 3.65 -4.98
C VAL A 6 4.76 5.04 -4.66
N ARG A 7 4.01 5.14 -3.55
CA ARG A 7 3.41 6.39 -3.07
C ARG A 7 3.57 6.50 -1.56
N VAL A 8 3.70 7.73 -1.08
CA VAL A 8 3.69 8.06 0.35
C VAL A 8 2.57 9.05 0.61
N ARG A 9 1.77 8.80 1.65
CA ARG A 9 0.70 9.69 2.08
C ARG A 9 0.97 10.16 3.51
N THR A 10 1.12 11.47 3.68
CA THR A 10 1.35 12.10 4.98
C THR A 10 0.02 12.34 5.71
N GLY A 11 0.05 12.41 7.04
CA GLY A 11 -1.11 12.79 7.86
C GLY A 11 -2.25 11.75 7.90
N VAL A 12 -1.99 10.51 7.49
CA VAL A 12 -2.94 9.40 7.55
C VAL A 12 -2.43 8.36 8.54
N TYR A 13 -3.24 8.02 9.53
CA TYR A 13 -2.91 6.97 10.49
C TYR A 13 -3.97 5.87 10.47
N HIS A 14 -3.51 4.62 10.34
CA HIS A 14 -4.33 3.43 10.42
C HIS A 14 -3.63 2.38 11.28
N ASP A 15 -4.41 1.51 11.93
CA ASP A 15 -3.84 0.40 12.68
C ASP A 15 -3.21 -0.65 11.74
N SER A 16 -2.15 -1.31 12.22
CA SER A 16 -1.39 -2.27 11.41
C SER A 16 -2.23 -3.44 10.92
N VAL A 17 -3.24 -3.89 11.67
CA VAL A 17 -4.08 -5.04 11.27
C VAL A 17 -4.96 -4.66 10.07
N SER A 18 -5.56 -3.48 10.10
CA SER A 18 -6.28 -2.91 8.97
C SER A 18 -5.40 -2.80 7.73
N LEU A 19 -4.20 -2.26 7.86
CA LEU A 19 -3.25 -2.11 6.77
C LEU A 19 -2.75 -3.46 6.20
N MET A 20 -2.54 -4.46 7.06
CA MET A 20 -2.21 -5.82 6.64
C MET A 20 -3.35 -6.45 5.82
N ARG A 21 -4.62 -6.24 6.21
CA ARG A 21 -5.77 -6.73 5.44
C ARG A 21 -5.87 -6.04 4.08
N VAL A 22 -5.59 -4.74 4.02
CA VAL A 22 -5.53 -4.00 2.75
C VAL A 22 -4.42 -4.54 1.85
N SER A 23 -3.21 -4.72 2.38
CA SER A 23 -2.07 -5.29 1.65
C SER A 23 -2.40 -6.67 1.05
N GLN A 24 -3.01 -7.56 1.85
CA GLN A 24 -3.42 -8.89 1.40
C GLN A 24 -4.53 -8.82 0.34
N ALA A 25 -5.53 -7.97 0.52
CA ALA A 25 -6.62 -7.81 -0.44
C ALA A 25 -6.09 -7.32 -1.80
N VAL A 26 -5.20 -6.34 -1.82
CA VAL A 26 -4.59 -5.82 -3.05
C VAL A 26 -3.67 -6.87 -3.69
N THR A 27 -2.87 -7.59 -2.89
CA THR A 27 -2.00 -8.67 -3.39
C THR A 27 -2.81 -9.81 -4.03
N GLY A 28 -4.01 -10.07 -3.52
CA GLY A 28 -4.91 -11.11 -4.06
C GLY A 28 -5.57 -10.75 -5.40
N LEU A 29 -5.38 -9.53 -5.92
CA LEU A 29 -5.98 -9.13 -7.19
C LEU A 29 -5.29 -9.77 -8.40
N PRO A 30 -6.05 -10.12 -9.45
CA PRO A 30 -5.47 -10.67 -10.67
C PRO A 30 -4.39 -9.76 -11.27
N GLY A 31 -3.20 -10.33 -11.49
CA GLY A 31 -2.08 -9.62 -12.10
C GLY A 31 -1.26 -8.76 -11.14
N VAL A 32 -1.62 -8.69 -9.85
CA VAL A 32 -0.75 -8.13 -8.81
C VAL A 32 0.24 -9.19 -8.36
N GLU A 33 1.51 -8.83 -8.29
CA GLU A 33 2.60 -9.72 -7.85
C GLU A 33 2.82 -9.58 -6.34
N VAL A 34 2.83 -8.35 -5.83
CA VAL A 34 2.95 -8.04 -4.41
C VAL A 34 2.46 -6.62 -4.11
N ALA A 35 1.85 -6.42 -2.94
CA ALA A 35 1.52 -5.10 -2.43
C ALA A 35 1.92 -4.96 -0.95
N VAL A 36 2.55 -3.82 -0.62
CA VAL A 36 2.88 -3.40 0.74
C VAL A 36 2.14 -2.09 1.02
N VAL A 37 1.21 -2.14 1.97
CA VAL A 37 0.47 -0.98 2.46
C VAL A 37 0.67 -0.96 3.96
N ALA A 38 1.51 -0.04 4.45
CA ALA A 38 1.94 -0.02 5.85
C ALA A 38 2.40 1.37 6.28
N MET A 39 2.40 1.67 7.58
CA MET A 39 3.10 2.86 8.07
C MET A 39 4.59 2.73 7.75
N ALA A 40 5.23 3.81 7.29
CA ALA A 40 6.60 3.84 6.78
C ALA A 40 7.67 3.80 7.91
N THR A 41 7.47 2.92 8.89
CA THR A 41 8.47 2.59 9.90
C THR A 41 9.70 1.98 9.23
N GLU A 42 10.85 2.02 9.91
CA GLU A 42 12.10 1.45 9.42
C GLU A 42 11.94 -0.02 9.00
N LEU A 43 11.23 -0.82 9.81
CA LEU A 43 10.92 -2.21 9.50
C LEU A 43 10.15 -2.36 8.19
N ASN A 44 9.05 -1.62 8.01
CA ASN A 44 8.19 -1.78 6.83
C ASN A 44 8.86 -1.23 5.56
N ARG A 45 9.65 -0.16 5.67
CA ARG A 45 10.48 0.34 4.57
C ARG A 45 11.56 -0.68 4.20
N GLY A 46 12.18 -1.34 5.18
CA GLY A 46 13.13 -2.43 4.95
C GLY A 46 12.51 -3.57 4.14
N ILE A 47 11.31 -4.03 4.52
CA ILE A 47 10.57 -5.07 3.78
C ILE A 47 10.30 -4.65 2.33
N ALA A 48 9.83 -3.42 2.09
CA ALA A 48 9.58 -2.96 0.73
C ALA A 48 10.88 -2.81 -0.09
N ALA A 49 11.98 -2.42 0.54
CA ALA A 49 13.29 -2.37 -0.11
C ALA A 49 13.83 -3.77 -0.46
N GLU A 50 13.64 -4.76 0.41
CA GLU A 50 13.99 -6.17 0.14
C GLU A 50 13.22 -6.75 -1.04
N LEU A 51 11.98 -6.30 -1.26
CA LEU A 51 11.17 -6.63 -2.44
C LEU A 51 11.63 -5.88 -3.71
N GLY A 52 12.60 -4.98 -3.59
CA GLY A 52 13.21 -4.25 -4.70
C GLY A 52 12.39 -3.06 -5.17
N PHE A 53 11.56 -2.45 -4.32
CA PHE A 53 10.91 -1.17 -4.63
C PHE A 53 11.87 0.00 -4.47
N ASP A 54 11.77 0.98 -5.36
CA ASP A 54 12.43 2.28 -5.19
C ASP A 54 11.58 3.16 -4.27
N LEU A 55 12.10 3.46 -3.08
CA LEU A 55 11.34 4.10 -2.01
C LEU A 55 11.70 5.58 -1.88
N PRO A 56 10.71 6.50 -1.93
CA PRO A 56 10.96 7.89 -1.59
C PRO A 56 11.27 8.04 -0.09
N GLU A 57 11.71 9.23 0.29
CA GLU A 57 11.88 9.60 1.68
C GLU A 57 10.51 9.63 2.39
N ALA A 58 10.43 8.98 3.55
CA ALA A 58 9.22 8.88 4.37
C ALA A 58 9.60 8.65 5.82
N GLY A 59 8.84 9.26 6.73
CA GLY A 59 8.94 9.07 8.16
C GLY A 59 7.96 8.01 8.68
N PRO A 60 8.14 7.52 9.92
CA PRO A 60 7.30 6.48 10.51
C PRO A 60 5.82 6.87 10.66
N ALA A 61 5.49 8.16 10.57
CA ALA A 61 4.12 8.69 10.60
C ALA A 61 3.43 8.72 9.21
N ASP A 62 4.15 8.39 8.14
CA ASP A 62 3.60 8.39 6.79
C ASP A 62 3.09 7.00 6.40
N LEU A 63 2.09 6.94 5.53
CA LEU A 63 1.63 5.69 4.94
C LEU A 63 2.44 5.40 3.68
N LEU A 64 3.17 4.29 3.68
CA LEU A 64 3.84 3.73 2.50
C LEU A 64 2.87 2.82 1.73
N ILE A 65 2.82 3.03 0.43
CA ILE A 65 2.10 2.21 -0.54
C ILE A 65 3.11 1.79 -1.61
N ALA A 66 3.33 0.49 -1.77
CA ALA A 66 4.15 -0.08 -2.84
C ALA A 66 3.39 -1.25 -3.50
N ILE A 67 3.18 -1.21 -4.81
CA ILE A 67 2.47 -2.24 -5.57
C ILE A 67 3.30 -2.61 -6.78
N ARG A 68 3.55 -3.91 -6.99
CA ARG A 68 4.11 -4.45 -8.22
C ARG A 68 3.08 -5.31 -8.91
N SER A 69 2.96 -5.16 -10.23
CA SER A 69 2.00 -5.92 -11.05
C SER A 69 2.62 -6.33 -12.38
N GLY A 70 2.02 -7.33 -13.03
CA GLY A 70 2.46 -7.84 -14.32
C GLY A 70 2.20 -6.91 -15.52
N GLY A 71 1.63 -5.71 -15.29
CA GLY A 71 1.46 -4.69 -16.31
C GLY A 71 0.53 -3.54 -15.90
N PRO A 72 0.48 -2.45 -16.69
CA PRO A 72 -0.21 -1.22 -16.30
C PRO A 72 -1.69 -1.37 -15.97
N ALA A 73 -2.43 -2.21 -16.70
CA ALA A 73 -3.86 -2.42 -16.44
C ALA A 73 -4.13 -3.06 -15.07
N ALA A 74 -3.28 -4.01 -14.64
CA ALA A 74 -3.38 -4.60 -13.31
C ALA A 74 -2.98 -3.59 -12.23
N LEU A 75 -1.98 -2.74 -12.49
CA LEU A 75 -1.56 -1.69 -11.57
C LEU A 75 -2.68 -0.66 -11.32
N GLU A 76 -3.36 -0.22 -12.38
CA GLU A 76 -4.48 0.72 -12.29
C GLU A 76 -5.65 0.12 -11.51
N ALA A 77 -6.00 -1.14 -11.79
CA ALA A 77 -7.04 -1.85 -11.03
C ALA A 77 -6.68 -1.99 -9.54
N ALA A 78 -5.42 -2.31 -9.25
CA ALA A 78 -4.92 -2.42 -7.88
C ALA A 78 -4.93 -1.07 -7.14
N ALA A 79 -4.54 0.01 -7.81
CA ALA A 79 -4.59 1.35 -7.25
C ALA A 79 -6.02 1.80 -6.94
N ALA A 80 -6.97 1.53 -7.84
CA ALA A 80 -8.38 1.86 -7.63
C ALA A 80 -8.99 1.09 -6.44
N GLU A 81 -8.70 -0.21 -6.33
CA GLU A 81 -9.18 -1.03 -5.21
C GLU A 81 -8.53 -0.61 -3.88
N LEU A 82 -7.23 -0.28 -3.88
CA LEU A 82 -6.55 0.28 -2.73
C LEU A 82 -7.25 1.55 -2.22
N ASP A 83 -7.53 2.50 -3.11
CA ASP A 83 -8.19 3.75 -2.76
C ASP A 83 -9.58 3.50 -2.15
N ARG A 84 -10.35 2.54 -2.69
CA ARG A 84 -11.64 2.12 -2.14
C ARG A 84 -11.50 1.56 -0.72
N LEU A 85 -10.52 0.68 -0.49
CA LEU A 85 -10.27 0.06 0.81
C LEU A 85 -9.83 1.09 1.87
N LEU A 86 -8.95 2.03 1.49
CA LEU A 86 -8.50 3.10 2.37
C LEU A 86 -9.62 4.10 2.70
N ALA A 87 -10.46 4.47 1.72
CA ALA A 87 -11.64 5.30 1.98
C ALA A 87 -12.60 4.64 2.98
N GLY A 88 -12.79 3.31 2.86
CA GLY A 88 -13.58 2.53 3.81
C GLY A 88 -13.00 2.49 5.23
N LEU A 89 -11.67 2.62 5.39
CA LEU A 89 -11.02 2.74 6.69
C LEU A 89 -11.29 4.10 7.34
N ALA A 90 -11.13 5.19 6.60
CA ALA A 90 -11.36 6.54 7.09
C ALA A 90 -12.81 6.76 7.60
N GLY A 91 -13.80 6.16 6.94
CA GLY A 91 -15.20 6.21 7.38
C GLY A 91 -15.47 5.49 8.71
N ARG A 92 -14.62 4.52 9.10
CA ARG A 92 -14.78 3.78 10.38
C ARG A 92 -14.13 4.51 11.56
N THR A 93 -13.08 5.30 11.33
CA THR A 93 -12.39 6.05 12.38
C THR A 93 -13.14 7.31 12.83
N GLY A 94 -14.05 7.84 12.00
CA GLY A 94 -14.85 9.03 12.29
C GLY A 94 -16.27 8.77 12.81
N GLY A 95 -16.65 7.50 13.01
CA GLY A 95 -17.98 7.09 13.49
C GLY A 95 -17.88 6.33 14.81
N GLY A 96 -17.67 7.05 15.91
CA GLY A 96 -17.66 6.54 17.28
C GLY A 96 -18.09 7.64 18.23
#